data_AF-A0A0A1F781-F1
#
_entry.id   AF-A0A0A1F781-F1
#
_cell.length_a   1.000
_cell.length_b   1.000
_cell.length_c   1.000
_cell.angle_alpha   90.00
_cell.angle_beta   90.00
_cell.angle_gamma   90.00
#
_symmetry.space_group_name_H-M   'P 1'
#
loop_
_entity.id
_entity.type
_entity.pdbx_description
1 polymer ?
#
loop_
_entity_poly.entity_id
_entity_poly.type
_entity_poly.pdbx_seq_one_letter_code
_entity_poly.pdbx_strand_id
1 'polypeptide(L)' 'MSINQTMPVIRRLSHKLDDADQKMDVYLQGQANGEASDGGEFLKMLEQRTVTQRAMEAQLKLNEKPVKTVMTESR' A
#
# COMPACT_ATOMS: atom_id res chain seq x y z
N MET A 1 12.95 13.38 -18.54
CA MET A 1 12.77 11.91 -18.49
C MET A 1 12.57 11.47 -17.04
N SER A 2 11.34 11.25 -16.55
CA SER A 2 11.13 10.67 -15.19
C SER A 2 9.87 9.82 -15.01
N ILE A 3 8.99 9.67 -16.01
CA ILE A 3 7.71 8.96 -15.87
C ILE A 3 7.90 7.44 -15.62
N ASN A 4 9.08 6.88 -15.93
CA ASN A 4 9.31 5.44 -15.93
C ASN A 4 9.83 4.85 -14.60
N GLN A 5 10.21 5.67 -13.61
CA GLN A 5 10.75 5.18 -12.33
C GLN A 5 9.67 4.94 -11.27
N THR A 6 8.50 5.58 -11.40
CA THR A 6 7.42 5.48 -10.39
C THR A 6 6.52 4.26 -10.60
N MET A 7 6.35 3.80 -11.84
CA MET A 7 5.57 2.59 -12.16
C MET A 7 6.13 1.32 -11.50
N PRO A 8 7.46 1.06 -11.50
CA PRO A 8 8.05 -0.04 -10.74
C PRO A 8 7.82 0.05 -9.23
N VAL A 9 7.87 1.25 -8.66
CA VAL A 9 7.67 1.47 -7.22
C VAL A 9 6.22 1.23 -6.82
N ILE A 10 5.26 1.76 -7.57
CA ILE A 10 3.82 1.53 -7.34
C ILE A 10 3.49 0.05 -7.49
N ARG A 11 4.02 -0.63 -8.52
CA ARG A 11 3.82 -2.08 -8.70
C ARG A 11 4.36 -2.88 -7.52
N ARG A 12 5.56 -2.56 -7.04
CA ARG A 12 6.15 -3.22 -5.86
C ARG A 12 5.31 -3.00 -4.60
N LEU A 13 4.78 -1.79 -4.40
CA LEU A 13 3.91 -1.49 -3.26
C LEU A 13 2.55 -2.20 -3.38
N SER A 14 2.01 -2.33 -4.60
CA SER A 14 0.80 -3.11 -4.88
C SER A 14 0.99 -4.56 -4.46
N HIS A 15 2.06 -5.22 -4.92
CA HIS A 15 2.34 -6.60 -4.52
C HIS A 15 2.49 -6.76 -3.00
N LYS A 16 3.14 -5.81 -2.33
CA LYS A 16 3.23 -5.83 -0.86
C LYS A 16 1.88 -5.67 -0.16
N LEU A 17 0.96 -4.93 -0.76
CA LEU A 17 -0.39 -4.76 -0.23
C LEU A 17 -1.20 -6.05 -0.43
N ASP A 18 -1.12 -6.66 -1.61
CA ASP A 18 -1.76 -7.95 -1.92
C ASP A 18 -1.26 -9.06 -0.97
N ASP A 19 0.06 -9.12 -0.72
CA ASP A 19 0.66 -10.06 0.23
C ASP A 19 0.18 -9.83 1.66
N ALA A 20 -0.06 -8.57 2.06
CA ALA A 20 -0.55 -8.22 3.39
C ALA A 20 -2.03 -8.58 3.56
N ASP A 21 -2.83 -8.36 2.53
CA ASP A 21 -4.26 -8.73 2.50
C ASP A 21 -4.41 -10.25 2.56
N GLN A 22 -3.62 -11.01 1.79
CA GLN A 22 -3.65 -12.47 1.83
C GLN A 22 -3.31 -13.03 3.22
N LYS A 23 -2.31 -12.46 3.90
CA LYS A 23 -1.95 -12.88 5.27
C LYS A 23 -3.07 -12.61 6.27
N MET A 24 -3.74 -11.48 6.11
CA MET A 24 -4.85 -11.11 6.98
C MET A 24 -6.07 -11.99 6.74
N ASP A 25 -6.37 -12.36 5.50
CA ASP A 25 -7.42 -13.32 5.18
C ASP A 25 -7.14 -14.69 5.79
N VAL A 26 -5.90 -15.17 5.70
CA VAL A 26 -5.48 -16.44 6.35
C VAL A 26 -5.64 -16.37 7.86
N TYR A 27 -5.24 -15.26 8.49
CA TYR A 27 -5.41 -15.05 9.93
C TYR A 27 -6.89 -15.08 10.34
N LEU A 28 -7.75 -14.35 9.61
CA LEU A 28 -9.19 -14.30 9.88
C LEU A 28 -9.85 -15.66 9.66
N GLN A 29 -9.41 -16.41 8.66
CA GLN A 29 -9.90 -17.76 8.40
C GLN A 29 -9.48 -18.73 9.52
N GLY A 30 -8.23 -18.66 9.99
CA GLY A 30 -7.76 -19.43 11.14
C GLY A 30 -8.56 -19.11 12.41
N GLN A 31 -8.79 -17.83 12.68
CA GLN A 31 -9.63 -17.38 13.81
C GLN A 31 -11.06 -17.93 13.71
N ALA A 32 -11.67 -17.88 12.52
CA ALA A 32 -13.02 -18.42 12.28
C ALA A 32 -13.08 -19.95 12.47
N ASN A 33 -11.98 -20.64 12.19
CA ASN A 33 -11.83 -22.09 12.42
C ASN A 33 -11.54 -22.44 13.89
N GLY A 34 -11.41 -21.45 14.78
CA GLY A 34 -11.13 -21.64 16.20
C GLY A 34 -9.65 -21.80 16.54
N GLU A 35 -8.74 -21.46 15.62
CA GLU A 35 -7.30 -21.44 15.91
C GLU A 35 -6.97 -20.32 16.89
N ALA A 36 -6.04 -20.60 17.81
CA ALA A 36 -5.56 -19.60 18.76
C ALA A 36 -4.82 -18.48 18.02
N SER A 37 -5.49 -17.35 17.85
CA SER A 37 -4.99 -16.19 17.10
C SER A 37 -4.35 -15.18 18.06
N ASP A 38 -3.11 -14.78 17.81
CA ASP A 38 -2.45 -13.74 18.59
C ASP A 38 -2.93 -12.35 18.13
N GLY A 39 -3.58 -11.59 19.02
CA GLY A 39 -4.02 -10.24 18.72
C GLY A 39 -2.87 -9.27 18.43
N GLY A 40 -1.69 -9.52 19.00
CA GLY A 40 -0.48 -8.76 18.69
C GLY A 40 0.02 -8.99 17.26
N GLU A 41 -0.18 -10.20 16.73
CA GLU A 41 0.13 -10.52 15.34
C GLU A 41 -0.81 -9.78 14.38
N PHE A 42 -2.11 -9.77 14.68
CA PHE A 42 -3.10 -9.01 13.91
C PHE A 42 -2.78 -7.51 13.84
N LEU A 43 -2.40 -6.89 14.96
CA LEU A 43 -2.02 -5.48 14.98
C LEU A 43 -0.80 -5.20 14.10
N LYS A 44 0.19 -6.10 14.07
CA LYS A 44 1.34 -5.99 13.17
C LYS A 44 0.94 -6.11 11.70
N MET A 45 0.03 -7.04 11.37
CA MET A 45 -0.50 -7.19 10.01
C MET A 45 -1.24 -5.92 9.57
N LEU A 46 -2.09 -5.36 10.43
CA LEU A 46 -2.79 -4.10 10.19
C LEU A 46 -1.84 -2.91 10.00
N GLU A 47 -0.81 -2.80 10.84
CA GLU A 47 0.19 -1.74 10.73
C GLU A 47 0.91 -1.83 9.37
N GLN A 48 1.38 -3.02 8.99
CA GLN A 48 2.07 -3.25 7.73
C GLN A 48 1.20 -2.87 6.52
N ARG A 49 -0.08 -3.26 6.53
CA ARG A 49 -1.04 -2.89 5.48
C ARG A 49 -1.21 -1.37 5.41
N THR A 50 -1.42 -0.73 6.55
CA THR A 50 -1.67 0.72 6.66
C THR A 50 -0.48 1.54 6.17
N VAL A 51 0.74 1.18 6.56
CA VAL A 51 1.96 1.85 6.11
C VAL A 51 2.16 1.69 4.61
N THR A 52 1.90 0.51 4.06
CA THR A 52 2.03 0.23 2.62
C THR A 52 1.03 1.06 1.81
N GLN A 53 -0.23 1.12 2.26
CA GLN A 53 -1.26 1.96 1.63
C GLN A 53 -0.88 3.45 1.65
N ARG A 54 -0.45 3.97 2.81
CA ARG A 54 0.01 5.37 2.92
C ARG A 54 1.19 5.67 2.01
N ALA A 55 2.12 4.73 1.87
CA ALA A 55 3.25 4.87 0.95
C ALA A 55 2.78 4.93 -0.51
N MET A 56 1.81 4.11 -0.92
CA MET A 56 1.21 4.18 -2.26
C MET A 56 0.52 5.52 -2.51
N GLU A 57 -0.30 6.00 -1.57
CA GLU A 57 -0.97 7.30 -1.67
C GLU A 57 0.04 8.45 -1.78
N ALA A 58 1.14 8.40 -1.03
CA ALA A 58 2.20 9.40 -1.11
C ALA A 58 2.89 9.40 -2.49
N GLN A 59 3.17 8.22 -3.05
CA GLN A 59 3.76 8.09 -4.39
C GLN A 59 2.80 8.60 -5.48
N LEU A 60 1.50 8.34 -5.36
CA LEU A 60 0.49 8.88 -6.26
C LEU A 60 0.43 10.42 -6.18
N LYS A 61 0.37 10.99 -4.98
CA LYS A 61 0.38 12.44 -4.77
C LYS A 61 1.64 13.12 -5.30
N LEU A 62 2.80 12.48 -5.18
CA LEU A 62 4.06 12.99 -5.75
C LEU A 62 4.03 13.02 -7.28
N ASN A 63 3.32 12.10 -7.94
CA ASN A 63 3.11 12.14 -9.39
C ASN A 63 2.04 13.16 -9.82
N GLU A 64 1.04 13.45 -9.00
CA GLU A 64 0.02 14.47 -9.30
C GLU A 64 0.53 15.90 -9.18
N LYS A 65 1.40 16.17 -8.20
CA LYS A 65 1.98 17.51 -7.98
C LYS A 65 2.64 18.12 -9.23
N PRO A 66 3.51 17.43 -9.99
CA PRO A 66 4.11 18.01 -11.18
C PRO A 66 3.11 18.30 -12.30
N VAL A 67 1.98 17.58 -12.38
CA VAL A 67 0.94 17.86 -13.39
C VAL A 67 0.28 19.21 -13.14
N LYS A 68 -0.01 19.55 -11.88
CA LYS A 68 -0.63 20.83 -11.54
C LYS A 68 0.30 22.02 -11.78
N THR A 69 1.58 21.91 -11.41
CA THR A 69 2.54 23.02 -11.55
C THR A 69 2.83 23.39 -13.01
N VAL A 70 2.96 22.39 -13.89
CA VAL A 70 3.20 22.64 -15.33
C VAL A 70 1.99 23.30 -16.01
N MET A 71 0.76 22.95 -15.60
CA MET A 71 -0.45 23.58 -16.16
C MET A 71 -0.64 25.03 -15.70
N THR A 72 -0.14 25.41 -14.52
CA THR A 72 -0.19 26.81 -14.04
C THR A 72 0.85 27.73 -14.67
N GLU A 73 1.99 27.21 -15.14
CA GLU A 73 3.03 28.01 -15.82
C GLU A 73 2.78 28.20 -17.32
N SER A 74 1.80 27.48 -17.90
CA SER A 74 1.45 27.56 -19.31
C SER A 74 0.33 28.58 -19.62
N ARG A 75 0.10 29.56 -18.73
CA ARG A 75 -0.97 30.56 -18.86
C ARG A 75 -0.45 31.98 -18.77
#